data_AF-A0A7C4API3-F1
#
_entry.id   AF-A0A7C4API3-F1
#
_cell.length_a   1.000
_cell.length_b   1.000
_cell.length_c   1.000
_cell.angle_alpha   90.00
_cell.angle_beta   90.00
_cell.angle_gamma   90.00
#
_symmetry.space_group_name_H-M   'P 1'
#
loop_
_entity.id
_entity.type
_entity.pdbx_description
1 polymer ?
#
loop_
_entity_poly.entity_id
_entity_poly.type
_entity_poly.pdbx_seq_one_letter_code
_entity_poly.pdbx_strand_id
1 'polypeptide(L)'
;MKKEYLCPQLHIWRQVYVVLEQARDRTGDPSMPLPPSVFNMQGWMLSDDLQKQQRWQATRAWAEQYGFLNLIPELSEDEWYEGE
;
A
#
# COMPACT_ATOMS: atom_id res chain seq x y z
N MET A 1 -24.31 -2.90 6.14
CA MET A 1 -23.30 -1.80 6.10
C MET A 1 -22.32 -2.13 4.98
N LYS A 2 -21.95 -1.16 4.13
CA LYS A 2 -20.83 -1.36 3.19
C LYS A 2 -19.56 -1.36 4.04
N LYS A 3 -18.77 -2.43 4.04
CA LYS A 3 -17.41 -2.38 4.59
C LYS A 3 -16.64 -1.34 3.78
N GLU A 4 -16.19 -0.27 4.41
CA GLU A 4 -15.22 0.64 3.78
C GLU A 4 -13.84 0.01 3.93
N TYR A 5 -13.32 -0.52 2.83
CA TYR A 5 -11.98 -1.06 2.75
C TYR A 5 -10.97 0.10 2.75
N LEU A 6 -10.48 0.47 3.93
CA LEU A 6 -9.61 1.63 4.13
C LEU A 6 -8.21 1.39 3.54
N CYS A 7 -7.57 0.31 3.98
CA CYS A 7 -6.26 -0.14 3.54
C CYS A 7 -6.08 -1.63 3.87
N PRO A 8 -5.08 -2.31 3.29
CA PRO A 8 -4.74 -3.67 3.70
C PRO A 8 -4.25 -3.68 5.14
N GLN A 9 -4.33 -4.84 5.80
CA GLN A 9 -3.61 -5.05 7.05
C GLN A 9 -2.11 -4.73 6.87
N LEU A 10 -1.48 -4.20 7.92
CA LEU A 10 -0.10 -3.75 7.88
C LEU A 10 0.87 -4.78 7.28
N HIS A 11 0.72 -6.06 7.62
CA HIS A 11 1.61 -7.11 7.14
C HIS A 11 1.41 -7.41 5.64
N ILE A 12 0.17 -7.36 5.15
CA ILE A 12 -0.16 -7.49 3.72
C ILE A 12 0.39 -6.30 2.94
N TRP A 13 0.19 -5.08 3.43
CA TRP A 13 0.70 -3.88 2.77
C TRP A 13 2.23 -3.89 2.67
N ARG A 14 2.94 -4.40 3.69
CA ARG A 14 4.40 -4.58 3.61
C ARG A 14 4.82 -5.55 2.50
N GLN A 15 4.07 -6.62 2.27
CA GLN A 15 4.34 -7.54 1.16
C GLN A 15 4.15 -6.83 -0.19
N VAL A 16 3.06 -6.07 -0.35
CA VAL A 16 2.81 -5.25 -1.54
C VAL A 16 3.96 -4.27 -1.78
N TYR A 17 4.41 -3.56 -0.74
CA TYR A 17 5.53 -2.62 -0.86
C TYR A 17 6.81 -3.29 -1.37
N VAL A 18 7.18 -4.45 -0.83
CA VAL A 18 8.38 -5.19 -1.26
C VAL A 18 8.26 -5.59 -2.75
N VAL A 19 7.08 -6.04 -3.18
CA VAL A 19 6.85 -6.39 -4.59
C VAL A 19 7.00 -5.16 -5.50
N LEU A 20 6.41 -4.03 -5.12
CA LEU A 20 6.49 -2.78 -5.88
C LEU A 20 7.92 -2.21 -5.93
N GLU A 21 8.64 -2.25 -4.81
CA GLU A 21 10.04 -1.83 -4.72
C GLU A 21 10.93 -2.68 -5.63
N GLN A 22 10.80 -4.01 -5.58
CA GLN A 22 11.54 -4.91 -6.45
C GLN A 22 11.20 -4.71 -7.93
N ALA A 23 9.93 -4.47 -8.26
CA ALA A 23 9.52 -4.18 -9.63
C ALA A 23 10.13 -2.88 -10.14
N ARG A 24 10.12 -1.83 -9.31
CA ARG A 24 10.79 -0.56 -9.59
C ARG A 24 12.29 -0.77 -9.81
N ASP A 25 12.98 -1.51 -8.95
CA ASP A 25 14.43 -1.74 -9.10
C ASP A 25 14.78 -2.48 -10.40
N ARG A 26 13.93 -3.41 -10.83
CA ARG A 26 14.10 -4.13 -12.11
C ARG A 26 13.97 -3.23 -13.34
N THR A 27 13.34 -2.06 -13.23
CA THR A 27 13.30 -1.10 -14.34
C THR A 27 14.67 -0.50 -14.65
N GLY A 28 15.56 -0.45 -13.64
CA GLY A 28 16.85 0.21 -13.75
C GLY A 28 16.77 1.73 -13.90
N ASP A 29 15.60 2.35 -13.72
CA ASP A 29 15.41 3.79 -13.83
C ASP A 29 15.70 4.50 -12.49
N PRO A 30 16.83 5.21 -12.35
CA PRO A 30 17.15 5.93 -11.11
C PRO A 30 16.24 7.14 -10.86
N SER A 31 15.53 7.64 -11.88
CA SER A 31 14.62 8.78 -11.77
C SER A 31 13.25 8.40 -11.21
N MET A 32 12.87 7.11 -11.28
CA MET A 32 11.63 6.62 -10.70
C MET A 32 11.72 6.62 -9.17
N PRO A 33 10.84 7.34 -8.45
CA PRO A 33 10.84 7.36 -6.99
C PRO A 33 10.43 5.99 -6.43
N LEU A 34 10.81 5.72 -5.17
CA LEU A 34 10.31 4.55 -4.45
C LEU A 34 8.78 4.63 -4.25
N PRO A 35 8.08 3.48 -4.13
CA PRO A 35 6.69 3.47 -3.71
C PRO A 35 6.53 4.15 -2.34
N PRO A 36 5.34 4.71 -2.02
CA PRO A 36 5.08 5.27 -0.70
C PRO A 36 5.37 4.26 0.40
N SER A 37 6.15 4.68 1.40
CA SER A 37 6.58 3.81 2.49
C SER A 37 5.42 3.39 3.38
N VAL A 38 5.35 2.08 3.66
CA VAL A 38 4.39 1.53 4.61
C VAL A 38 4.76 1.98 6.03
N PHE A 39 3.76 2.08 6.91
CA PHE A 39 4.01 2.36 8.32
C PHE A 39 4.93 1.30 8.96
N ASN A 40 5.83 1.73 9.84
CA ASN A 40 6.39 0.82 10.84
C ASN A 40 5.33 0.55 11.93
N MET A 41 5.60 -0.35 12.89
CA MET A 41 4.58 -0.69 13.90
C MET A 41 4.13 0.52 14.73
N GLN A 42 5.06 1.39 15.13
CA GLN A 42 4.74 2.59 15.89
C GLN A 42 3.90 3.57 15.07
N GLY A 43 4.29 3.83 13.82
CA GLY A 43 3.55 4.70 12.91
C GLY A 43 2.15 4.18 12.62
N TRP A 44 1.97 2.86 12.56
CA TRP A 44 0.65 2.25 12.39
C TRP A 44 -0.26 2.51 13.59
N MET A 45 0.25 2.31 14.81
CA MET A 45 -0.53 2.55 16.04
C MET A 45 -0.85 4.02 16.29
N LEU A 46 -0.01 4.94 15.78
CA LEU A 46 -0.18 6.38 15.96
C LEU A 46 -1.00 7.03 14.83
N SER A 47 -1.33 6.31 13.77
CA SER A 47 -2.08 6.87 12.64
C SER A 47 -3.57 6.62 12.79
N ASP A 48 -4.38 7.61 12.41
CA ASP A 48 -5.82 7.44 12.28
C ASP A 48 -6.20 6.75 10.95
N ASP A 49 -7.48 6.42 10.82
CA ASP A 49 -8.02 5.71 9.67
C ASP A 49 -7.93 6.52 8.37
N LEU A 50 -8.06 7.84 8.45
CA LEU A 50 -7.93 8.73 7.31
C LEU A 50 -6.49 8.73 6.78
N GLN A 51 -5.50 8.80 7.67
CA GLN A 51 -4.08 8.74 7.33
C GLN A 51 -3.71 7.40 6.71
N LYS A 52 -4.24 6.29 7.25
CA LYS A 52 -4.06 4.95 6.69
C LYS A 52 -4.65 4.86 5.28
N GLN A 53 -5.89 5.32 5.10
CA GLN A 53 -6.60 5.34 3.83
C GLN A 53 -5.88 6.19 2.78
N GLN A 54 -5.52 7.45 3.11
CA GLN A 54 -4.84 8.36 2.20
C GLN A 54 -3.50 7.80 1.73
N ARG A 55 -2.74 7.19 2.63
CA ARG A 55 -1.45 6.60 2.27
C ARG A 55 -1.63 5.35 1.40
N TRP A 56 -2.67 4.54 1.63
CA TRP A 56 -2.98 3.43 0.74
C TRP A 56 -3.39 3.89 -0.66
N GLN A 57 -4.22 4.93 -0.74
CA GLN A 57 -4.56 5.58 -2.02
C GLN A 57 -3.32 6.10 -2.74
N ALA A 58 -2.37 6.69 -2.02
CA ALA A 58 -1.10 7.12 -2.60
C ALA A 58 -0.27 5.93 -3.14
N THR A 59 -0.23 4.79 -2.43
CA THR A 59 0.43 3.57 -2.94
C THR A 59 -0.22 3.10 -4.24
N ARG A 60 -1.56 3.06 -4.31
CA ARG A 60 -2.27 2.66 -5.53
C ARG A 60 -2.05 3.64 -6.68
N ALA A 61 -2.11 4.94 -6.41
CA ALA A 61 -1.87 5.97 -7.42
C ALA A 61 -0.44 5.91 -7.97
N TRP A 62 0.56 5.70 -7.10
CA TRP A 62 1.94 5.47 -7.53
C TRP A 62 2.04 4.22 -8.42
N ALA A 63 1.43 3.11 -8.01
CA ALA A 63 1.47 1.87 -8.78
C ALA A 63 0.76 2.03 -10.14
N GLU A 64 -0.35 2.74 -10.20
CA GLU A 64 -1.04 3.06 -11.46
C GLU A 64 -0.18 3.95 -12.36
N GLN A 65 0.37 5.04 -11.82
CA GLN A 65 1.21 6.00 -12.56
C GLN A 65 2.42 5.32 -13.23
N TYR A 66 3.03 4.34 -12.56
CA TYR A 66 4.22 3.64 -13.05
C TYR A 66 3.93 2.25 -13.66
N GLY A 67 2.65 1.88 -13.84
CA GLY A 67 2.27 0.64 -14.53
C GLY A 67 2.45 -0.64 -13.73
N PHE A 68 2.45 -0.55 -12.40
CA PHE A 68 2.57 -1.67 -11.45
C PHE A 68 1.27 -2.02 -10.73
N LEU A 69 0.13 -1.41 -11.10
CA LEU A 69 -1.15 -1.68 -10.43
C LEU A 69 -1.53 -3.17 -10.43
N ASN A 70 -1.16 -3.89 -11.49
CA ASN A 70 -1.35 -5.33 -11.64
C ASN A 70 -0.52 -6.20 -10.66
N LEU A 71 0.44 -5.61 -9.95
CA LEU A 71 1.22 -6.28 -8.90
C LEU A 71 0.56 -6.19 -7.53
N ILE A 72 -0.47 -5.35 -7.37
CA ILE A 72 -1.28 -5.32 -6.16
C ILE A 72 -2.32 -6.46 -6.27
N PRO A 73 -2.29 -7.46 -5.38
CA PRO A 73 -3.22 -8.58 -5.44
C PRO A 73 -4.65 -8.12 -5.12
N GLU A 74 -5.62 -8.87 -5.61
CA GLU A 74 -6.96 -8.81 -5.06
C GLU A 74 -6.93 -9.35 -3.63
N LEU A 75 -7.49 -8.58 -2.69
CA LEU A 75 -7.47 -8.89 -1.27
C LEU A 75 -8.82 -9.43 -0.83
N SER A 76 -8.78 -10.54 -0.09
CA SER A 76 -9.91 -11.10 0.64
C SER A 76 -10.35 -10.21 1.81
N GLU A 77 -11.57 -10.39 2.31
CA GLU A 77 -12.13 -9.48 3.33
C GLU A 77 -11.29 -9.38 4.60
N ASP A 78 -10.68 -10.47 5.05
CA ASP A 78 -9.85 -10.55 6.24
C ASP A 78 -8.46 -9.94 6.05
N GLU A 79 -8.03 -9.69 4.81
CA GLU A 79 -6.77 -8.99 4.50
C GLU A 79 -6.93 -7.47 4.56
N TRP A 80 -8.15 -6.97 4.69
CA TRP A 80 -8.41 -5.55 4.89
C TRP A 80 -8.36 -5.17 6.37
N TYR A 81 -7.83 -3.98 6.64
CA TYR A 81 -7.98 -3.34 7.93
C TYR A 81 -9.40 -2.76 8.03
N GLU A 82 -10.16 -3.27 8.99
CA GLU A 82 -11.43 -2.70 9.43
C GLU A 82 -11.09 -1.58 10.42
N GLY A 83 -11.46 -0.35 10.07
CA GLY A 83 -11.23 0.84 10.90
C GLY A 83 -11.80 0.72 12.32
N GLU A 84 -11.31 1.56 13.23
CA GLU A 84 -11.79 1.64 14.62
C GLU A 84 -12.98 2.59 14.78
#